data_AF-A0A370BWE4-F1
#
_entry.id   AF-A0A370BWE4-F1
#
_cell.length_a   1.000
_cell.length_b   1.000
_cell.length_c   1.000
_cell.angle_alpha   90.00
_cell.angle_beta   90.00
_cell.angle_gamma   90.00
#
_symmetry.space_group_name_H-M   'P 1'
#
loop_
_entity.id
_entity.type
_entity.pdbx_description
1 polymer ?
#
loop_
_entity_poly.entity_id
_entity_poly.type
_entity_poly.pdbx_seq_one_letter_code
_entity_poly.pdbx_strand_id
1 'polypeptide(L)'
;MIDTYHNAPSPYCISAVLIIQSHTPPPPFHKGEIFQQDRPHRSLSPLELCLQNPLLPGSDCHNFANICLIKGLQTGAHKRSQVFVVRCVDDFHSSGLSTDQDMIAKFYDPLYHDRDDGNPFRAADYDYSHECASYKRLSELQGSAIPQFFGSYTFKTEIDGHPRQVRLILIERVNGLPMSRLEPKRFSTEERQDIMKQIVEAESALYAKDVFHEDLCPRNILIEWSGLERVRVVIIDFGKSVIGRSRNPSNSEEESQWFPGVPISPLLRWNIYYGYPNSFEDWIDWSWQEWLEFQYKETESAITDEQRQMWPVYDWMLEIGPPS
;
A
#
# COMPACT_ATOMS: atom_id res chain seq x y z
N MET A 1 8.04 26.71 -16.29
CA MET A 1 7.44 26.58 -17.64
C MET A 1 6.01 26.15 -17.38
N ILE A 2 5.02 26.91 -17.84
CA ILE A 2 3.61 26.68 -17.48
C ILE A 2 3.19 25.34 -18.11
N ASP A 3 3.03 24.31 -17.30
CA ASP A 3 2.61 23.00 -17.79
C ASP A 3 1.20 23.10 -18.36
N THR A 4 1.06 22.81 -19.65
CA THR A 4 -0.20 22.74 -20.36
C THR A 4 -0.93 21.44 -20.04
N TYR A 5 -1.15 21.12 -18.76
CA TYR A 5 -2.05 20.04 -18.33
C TYR A 5 -3.54 20.46 -18.42
N HIS A 6 -3.82 21.72 -18.72
CA HIS A 6 -5.14 22.33 -18.49
C HIS A 6 -6.18 22.22 -19.62
N ASN A 7 -5.85 21.65 -20.79
CA ASN A 7 -6.75 21.76 -21.95
C ASN A 7 -7.39 20.46 -22.46
N ALA A 8 -7.07 19.29 -21.91
CA ALA A 8 -7.79 18.05 -22.23
C ALA A 8 -8.80 17.74 -21.10
N PRO A 9 -10.09 17.47 -21.41
CA PRO A 9 -11.07 17.09 -20.39
C PRO A 9 -10.61 15.77 -19.74
N SER A 10 -10.37 15.81 -18.43
CA SER A 10 -10.05 14.60 -17.66
C SER A 10 -11.21 13.61 -17.75
N PRO A 11 -10.94 12.30 -17.94
CA PRO A 11 -12.00 11.30 -17.92
C PRO A 11 -12.62 11.11 -16.52
N TYR A 12 -12.04 11.73 -15.48
CA TYR A 12 -12.45 11.60 -14.10
C TYR A 12 -13.37 12.74 -13.65
N CYS A 13 -14.57 12.83 -14.23
CA CYS A 13 -15.58 13.78 -13.79
C CYS A 13 -16.35 13.23 -12.58
N ILE A 14 -16.51 14.03 -11.52
CA ILE A 14 -17.40 13.67 -10.42
C ILE A 14 -18.83 13.51 -10.94
N SER A 15 -19.54 12.53 -10.38
CA SER A 15 -20.85 12.03 -10.82
C SER A 15 -20.86 11.31 -12.16
N ALA A 16 -19.70 11.13 -12.83
CA ALA A 16 -19.61 10.26 -13.98
C ALA A 16 -19.71 8.78 -13.56
N VAL A 17 -20.40 8.00 -14.39
CA VAL A 17 -20.45 6.54 -14.29
C VAL A 17 -19.42 5.96 -15.23
N LEU A 18 -18.48 5.19 -14.69
CA LEU A 18 -17.43 4.52 -15.43
C LEU A 18 -17.74 3.03 -15.54
N ILE A 19 -17.58 2.49 -16.74
CA ILE A 19 -17.66 1.06 -17.01
C ILE A 19 -16.27 0.47 -16.84
N ILE A 20 -16.12 -0.44 -15.88
CA ILE A 20 -14.86 -1.11 -15.60
C ILE A 20 -14.98 -2.61 -15.87
N GLN A 21 -13.93 -3.20 -16.42
CA GLN A 21 -13.86 -4.61 -16.76
C GLN A 21 -12.94 -5.33 -15.77
N SER A 22 -13.37 -6.44 -15.17
CA SER A 22 -12.53 -7.23 -14.27
C SER A 22 -11.24 -7.65 -14.98
N HIS A 23 -10.14 -7.63 -14.25
CA HIS A 23 -8.82 -7.88 -14.80
C HIS A 23 -7.98 -8.74 -13.86
N THR A 24 -7.26 -9.70 -14.41
CA THR A 24 -6.22 -10.45 -13.72
C THR A 24 -4.87 -9.81 -14.00
N PRO A 25 -4.22 -9.18 -13.00
CA PRO A 25 -2.94 -8.51 -13.17
C PRO A 25 -1.83 -9.49 -13.57
N PRO A 26 -0.78 -9.02 -14.26
CA PRO A 26 0.45 -9.80 -14.40
C PRO A 26 1.06 -10.12 -13.02
N PRO A 27 1.93 -11.14 -12.93
CA PRO A 27 2.74 -11.37 -11.75
C PRO A 27 3.56 -10.11 -11.38
N PRO A 28 3.76 -9.82 -10.08
CA PRO A 28 4.70 -8.81 -9.64
C PRO A 28 6.10 -9.04 -10.23
N PHE A 29 6.77 -7.95 -10.60
CA PHE A 29 8.07 -7.98 -11.25
C PHE A 29 9.14 -7.25 -10.42
N HIS A 30 10.42 -7.51 -10.68
CA HIS A 30 11.48 -7.06 -9.80
C HIS A 30 11.66 -5.53 -9.86
N LYS A 31 11.91 -4.89 -8.71
CA LYS A 31 12.07 -3.43 -8.61
C LYS A 31 13.16 -2.88 -9.52
N GLY A 32 14.21 -3.67 -9.77
CA GLY A 32 15.27 -3.36 -10.73
C GLY A 32 14.79 -3.12 -12.16
N GLU A 33 13.66 -3.72 -12.57
CA GLU A 33 13.09 -3.51 -13.90
C GLU A 33 12.50 -2.10 -14.08
N ILE A 34 12.17 -1.40 -12.98
CA ILE A 34 11.81 0.03 -13.02
C ILE A 34 13.05 0.88 -13.31
N PHE A 35 14.18 0.56 -12.68
CA PHE A 35 15.41 1.37 -12.70
C PHE A 35 16.28 1.16 -13.94
N GLN A 36 16.12 0.03 -14.64
CA GLN A 36 16.90 -0.31 -15.83
C GLN A 36 16.43 0.39 -17.12
N GLN A 37 15.32 1.14 -17.09
CA GLN A 37 14.76 1.77 -18.28
C GLN A 37 15.12 3.25 -18.41
N ASP A 38 15.40 3.66 -19.65
CA ASP A 38 15.62 5.06 -19.99
C ASP A 38 14.41 5.91 -19.62
N ARG A 39 14.68 7.09 -19.07
CA ARG A 39 13.63 8.07 -18.80
C ARG A 39 13.00 8.48 -20.13
N PRO A 40 11.67 8.57 -20.21
CA PRO A 40 11.00 8.93 -21.46
C PRO A 40 11.45 10.28 -21.99
N HIS A 41 11.52 10.41 -23.31
CA HIS A 41 11.97 11.63 -23.98
C HIS A 41 11.09 12.83 -23.62
N ARG A 42 11.71 13.87 -23.04
CA ARG A 42 11.03 15.08 -22.53
C ARG A 42 10.35 15.93 -23.61
N SER A 43 10.62 15.67 -24.89
CA SER A 43 10.03 16.40 -26.01
C SER A 43 8.58 15.98 -26.32
N LEU A 44 8.11 14.86 -25.78
CA LEU A 44 6.76 14.33 -26.03
C LEU A 44 5.76 14.78 -24.93
N SER A 45 4.53 15.03 -25.36
CA SER A 45 3.41 15.29 -24.44
C SER A 45 3.11 14.07 -23.56
N PRO A 46 2.46 14.27 -22.39
CA PRO A 46 2.12 13.16 -21.50
C PRO A 46 1.25 12.09 -22.19
N LEU A 47 0.34 12.53 -23.05
CA LEU A 47 -0.54 11.66 -23.82
C LEU A 47 0.24 10.84 -24.85
N GLU A 48 1.13 11.47 -25.65
CA GLU A 48 1.96 10.75 -26.63
C GLU A 48 2.82 9.68 -25.96
N LEU A 49 3.40 9.98 -24.78
CA LEU A 49 4.15 8.99 -24.02
C LEU A 49 3.27 7.82 -23.55
N CYS A 50 2.05 8.08 -23.09
CA CYS A 50 1.10 7.02 -22.73
C CYS A 50 0.75 6.13 -23.92
N LEU A 51 0.63 6.69 -25.12
CA LEU A 51 0.30 5.93 -26.33
C LEU A 51 1.48 5.08 -26.82
N GLN A 52 2.72 5.53 -26.59
CA GLN A 52 3.94 4.79 -26.94
C GLN A 52 4.32 3.71 -25.91
N ASN A 53 3.80 3.79 -24.70
CA ASN A 53 4.14 2.88 -23.60
C ASN A 53 2.89 2.12 -23.13
N PRO A 54 2.51 1.03 -23.83
CA PRO A 54 1.35 0.24 -23.44
C PRO A 54 1.56 -0.39 -22.06
N LEU A 55 0.45 -0.52 -21.31
CA LEU A 55 0.42 -1.20 -20.00
C LEU A 55 0.92 -2.63 -20.11
N LEU A 56 1.53 -3.15 -19.04
CA LEU A 56 1.87 -4.56 -18.98
C LEU A 56 0.64 -5.46 -19.26
N PRO A 57 0.83 -6.54 -20.04
CA PRO A 57 -0.25 -7.45 -20.38
C PRO A 57 -0.69 -8.22 -19.13
N GLY A 58 -2.00 -8.28 -18.93
CA GLY A 58 -2.66 -9.23 -18.04
C GLY A 58 -3.85 -9.83 -18.77
N SER A 59 -4.82 -10.37 -18.05
CA SER A 59 -6.00 -10.99 -18.65
C SER A 59 -7.27 -10.25 -18.27
N ASP A 60 -7.87 -9.54 -19.22
CA ASP A 60 -9.22 -9.00 -19.06
C ASP A 60 -10.22 -10.16 -18.98
N CYS A 61 -11.07 -10.15 -17.95
CA CYS A 61 -12.13 -11.13 -17.73
C CYS A 61 -13.45 -10.63 -18.35
N HIS A 62 -14.48 -11.49 -18.37
CA HIS A 62 -15.77 -11.16 -18.99
C HIS A 62 -16.73 -10.35 -18.09
N ASN A 63 -16.35 -10.11 -16.84
CA ASN A 63 -17.20 -9.42 -15.87
C ASN A 63 -16.99 -7.91 -15.96
N PHE A 64 -18.08 -7.15 -15.96
CA PHE A 64 -18.07 -5.69 -15.96
C PHE A 64 -18.80 -5.17 -14.72
N ALA A 65 -18.41 -3.98 -14.25
CA ALA A 65 -19.09 -3.25 -13.20
C ALA A 65 -19.20 -1.78 -13.59
N ASN A 66 -20.24 -1.12 -13.09
CA ASN A 66 -20.45 0.31 -13.29
C ASN A 66 -20.26 1.03 -11.97
N ILE A 67 -19.31 1.96 -11.93
CA ILE A 67 -18.97 2.72 -10.72
C ILE A 67 -19.23 4.21 -10.93
N CYS A 68 -19.90 4.85 -9.98
CA CYS A 68 -20.09 6.30 -9.97
C CYS A 68 -18.98 6.97 -9.15
N LEU A 69 -18.29 7.97 -9.72
CA LEU A 69 -17.31 8.77 -8.99
C LEU A 69 -18.01 9.77 -8.07
N ILE A 70 -17.89 9.58 -6.75
CA ILE A 70 -18.57 10.45 -5.76
C ILE A 70 -17.69 11.63 -5.36
N LYS A 71 -16.41 11.37 -5.08
CA LYS A 71 -15.49 12.39 -4.55
C LYS A 71 -14.04 12.04 -4.84
N GLY A 72 -13.23 13.01 -5.26
CA GLY A 72 -11.77 12.88 -5.32
C GLY A 72 -11.13 12.99 -3.93
N LEU A 73 -10.25 12.05 -3.58
CA LEU A 73 -9.46 12.09 -2.33
C LEU A 73 -8.03 12.54 -2.59
N GLN A 74 -7.40 12.00 -3.63
CA GLN A 74 -6.05 12.34 -4.06
C GLN A 74 -6.01 12.29 -5.58
N THR A 75 -6.14 13.45 -6.22
CA THR A 75 -6.24 13.56 -7.68
C THR A 75 -5.39 14.72 -8.20
N GLY A 76 -5.18 14.77 -9.51
CA GLY A 76 -4.41 15.80 -10.21
C GLY A 76 -3.01 15.35 -10.60
N ALA A 77 -2.27 16.29 -11.18
CA ALA A 77 -0.89 16.08 -11.64
C ALA A 77 0.08 15.81 -10.49
N HIS A 78 1.20 15.17 -10.82
CA HIS A 78 2.24 14.74 -9.88
C HIS A 78 1.74 13.75 -8.82
N LYS A 79 0.71 12.97 -9.15
CA LYS A 79 0.19 11.90 -8.30
C LYS A 79 0.46 10.55 -8.93
N ARG A 80 1.06 9.64 -8.16
CA ARG A 80 1.34 8.25 -8.59
C ARG A 80 0.07 7.46 -8.93
N SER A 81 -1.05 7.83 -8.31
CA SER A 81 -2.37 7.28 -8.57
C SER A 81 -3.45 8.34 -8.34
N GLN A 82 -4.60 8.17 -8.99
CA GLN A 82 -5.80 8.97 -8.78
C GLN A 82 -6.76 8.19 -7.88
N VAL A 83 -7.12 8.75 -6.73
CA VAL A 83 -7.93 8.07 -5.70
C VAL A 83 -9.28 8.75 -5.56
N PHE A 84 -10.35 7.98 -5.70
CA PHE A 84 -11.73 8.43 -5.61
C PHE A 84 -12.54 7.57 -4.64
N VAL A 85 -13.50 8.21 -3.96
CA VAL A 85 -14.65 7.52 -3.39
C VAL A 85 -15.61 7.20 -4.53
N VAL A 86 -16.06 5.96 -4.60
CA VAL A 86 -16.98 5.48 -5.65
C VAL A 86 -18.10 4.65 -5.05
N ARG A 87 -19.17 4.45 -5.81
CA ARG A 87 -20.25 3.52 -5.48
C ARG A 87 -20.65 2.70 -6.69
N CYS A 88 -20.93 1.41 -6.49
CA CYS A 88 -21.46 0.57 -7.56
C CYS A 88 -22.88 1.04 -7.93
N VAL A 89 -23.17 1.17 -9.22
CA VAL A 89 -24.45 1.67 -9.72
C VAL A 89 -25.36 0.55 -10.23
N ASP A 90 -24.78 -0.56 -10.69
CA ASP A 90 -25.54 -1.65 -11.30
C ASP A 90 -25.27 -3.01 -10.63
N ASP A 91 -26.36 -3.64 -10.19
CA ASP A 91 -26.41 -4.99 -9.62
C ASP A 91 -26.65 -6.04 -10.70
N PHE A 92 -25.96 -5.94 -11.86
CA PHE A 92 -25.86 -7.13 -12.71
C PHE A 92 -25.13 -8.17 -11.85
N HIS A 93 -25.90 -9.16 -11.35
CA HIS A 93 -25.55 -10.16 -10.32
C HIS A 93 -24.25 -10.97 -10.54
N SER A 94 -23.41 -10.62 -11.51
CA SER A 94 -22.13 -11.24 -11.85
C SER A 94 -20.90 -10.55 -11.24
N SER A 95 -21.00 -9.31 -10.73
CA SER A 95 -19.83 -8.59 -10.18
C SER A 95 -19.57 -8.82 -8.69
N GLY A 96 -20.61 -9.16 -7.91
CA GLY A 96 -20.53 -9.36 -6.46
C GLY A 96 -20.29 -8.09 -5.63
N LEU A 97 -20.33 -6.90 -6.24
CA LEU A 97 -20.13 -5.62 -5.57
C LEU A 97 -21.43 -5.07 -4.99
N SER A 98 -21.41 -4.68 -3.71
CA SER A 98 -22.57 -4.05 -3.07
C SER A 98 -22.79 -2.62 -3.60
N THR A 99 -24.04 -2.30 -3.91
CA THR A 99 -24.53 -0.98 -4.33
C THR A 99 -24.83 -0.06 -3.14
N ASP A 100 -24.93 -0.61 -1.94
CA ASP A 100 -25.29 0.11 -0.71
C ASP A 100 -24.08 0.67 0.05
N GLN A 101 -22.86 0.42 -0.43
CA GLN A 101 -21.62 0.88 0.22
C GLN A 101 -20.76 1.74 -0.70
N ASP A 102 -20.09 2.71 -0.09
CA ASP A 102 -19.02 3.45 -0.75
C ASP A 102 -17.72 2.66 -0.68
N MET A 103 -16.95 2.72 -1.76
CA MET A 103 -15.67 2.06 -1.93
C MET A 103 -14.60 3.09 -2.30
N ILE A 104 -13.34 2.69 -2.26
CA ILE A 104 -12.23 3.46 -2.82
C ILE A 104 -11.82 2.85 -4.15
N ALA A 105 -11.81 3.67 -5.21
CA ALA A 105 -11.17 3.35 -6.47
C ALA A 105 -9.81 4.04 -6.55
N LYS A 106 -8.75 3.26 -6.77
CA LYS A 106 -7.39 3.76 -7.00
C LYS A 106 -6.99 3.45 -8.44
N PHE A 107 -6.86 4.48 -9.26
CA PHE A 107 -6.48 4.41 -10.67
C PHE A 107 -4.97 4.64 -10.82
N TYR A 108 -4.30 3.72 -11.50
CA TYR A 108 -2.88 3.82 -11.83
C TYR A 108 -2.75 4.41 -13.23
N ASP A 109 -2.99 5.72 -13.34
CA ASP A 109 -2.90 6.45 -14.61
C ASP A 109 -1.56 7.19 -14.73
N PRO A 110 -0.60 6.71 -15.54
CA PRO A 110 0.69 7.35 -15.72
C PRO A 110 0.61 8.74 -16.37
N LEU A 111 -0.54 9.12 -16.93
CA LEU A 111 -0.77 10.46 -17.49
C LEU A 111 -0.59 11.56 -16.43
N TYR A 112 -0.92 11.26 -15.17
CA TYR A 112 -0.89 12.20 -14.05
C TYR A 112 0.34 12.02 -13.15
N HIS A 113 1.20 11.04 -13.45
CA HIS A 113 2.35 10.72 -12.62
C HIS A 113 3.48 11.74 -12.85
N ASP A 114 4.30 11.94 -11.82
CA ASP A 114 5.40 12.89 -11.85
C ASP A 114 6.52 12.37 -12.77
N ARG A 115 6.96 13.21 -13.70
CA ARG A 115 7.93 12.86 -14.75
C ARG A 115 9.36 12.84 -14.24
N ASP A 116 9.62 13.43 -13.07
CA ASP A 116 10.95 13.45 -12.47
C ASP A 116 11.24 12.20 -11.62
N ASP A 117 10.21 11.40 -11.32
CA ASP A 117 10.25 10.19 -10.48
C ASP A 117 10.44 8.89 -11.31
N GLY A 118 11.41 8.91 -12.24
CA GLY A 118 11.79 7.75 -13.06
C GLY A 118 10.89 7.50 -14.28
N ASN A 119 10.60 6.23 -14.58
CA ASN A 119 9.70 5.86 -15.67
C ASN A 119 8.26 5.69 -15.12
N PRO A 120 7.33 6.61 -15.45
CA PRO A 120 6.00 6.62 -14.85
C PRO A 120 5.12 5.42 -15.26
N PHE A 121 5.34 4.86 -16.44
CA PHE A 121 4.58 3.72 -16.95
C PHE A 121 4.91 2.45 -16.19
N ARG A 122 6.21 2.17 -16.03
CA ARG A 122 6.68 1.04 -15.22
C ARG A 122 6.35 1.20 -13.74
N ALA A 123 6.41 2.43 -13.24
CA ALA A 123 5.98 2.76 -11.90
C ALA A 123 4.48 2.43 -11.67
N ALA A 124 3.60 2.84 -12.59
CA ALA A 124 2.17 2.54 -12.49
C ALA A 124 1.89 1.03 -12.55
N ASP A 125 2.54 0.32 -13.48
CA ASP A 125 2.43 -1.14 -13.60
C ASP A 125 2.98 -1.87 -12.35
N TYR A 126 4.08 -1.37 -11.78
CA TYR A 126 4.68 -1.91 -10.57
C TYR A 126 3.71 -1.75 -9.40
N ASP A 127 3.25 -0.52 -9.16
CA ASP A 127 2.36 -0.20 -8.05
C ASP A 127 1.05 -1.03 -8.16
N TYR A 128 0.47 -1.13 -9.37
CA TYR A 128 -0.73 -1.93 -9.62
C TYR A 128 -0.54 -3.43 -9.35
N SER A 129 0.52 -4.03 -9.93
CA SER A 129 0.75 -5.48 -9.84
C SER A 129 1.07 -5.93 -8.42
N HIS A 130 1.90 -5.16 -7.70
CA HIS A 130 2.30 -5.47 -6.33
C HIS A 130 1.15 -5.28 -5.36
N GLU A 131 0.40 -4.18 -5.46
CA GLU A 131 -0.74 -3.94 -4.57
C GLU A 131 -1.80 -5.04 -4.73
N CYS A 132 -2.11 -5.44 -5.98
CA CYS A 132 -3.02 -6.55 -6.22
C CYS A 132 -2.52 -7.88 -5.64
N ALA A 133 -1.23 -8.17 -5.77
CA ALA A 133 -0.65 -9.40 -5.25
C ALA A 133 -0.64 -9.41 -3.71
N SER A 134 -0.35 -8.28 -3.07
CA SER A 134 -0.41 -8.13 -1.61
C SER A 134 -1.81 -8.41 -1.09
N TYR A 135 -2.85 -7.77 -1.65
CA TYR A 135 -4.22 -8.05 -1.21
C TYR A 135 -4.61 -9.52 -1.38
N LYS A 136 -4.23 -10.14 -2.51
CA LYS A 136 -4.51 -11.57 -2.75
C LYS A 136 -3.80 -12.48 -1.73
N ARG A 137 -2.56 -12.18 -1.35
CA ARG A 137 -1.78 -12.97 -0.40
C ARG A 137 -2.21 -12.76 1.06
N LEU A 138 -2.76 -11.58 1.35
CA LEU A 138 -3.19 -11.16 2.69
C LEU A 138 -4.71 -11.28 2.89
N SER A 139 -5.37 -12.21 2.20
CA SER A 139 -6.84 -12.37 2.24
C SER A 139 -7.40 -12.54 3.66
N GLU A 140 -6.66 -13.19 4.55
CA GLU A 140 -7.03 -13.40 5.96
C GLU A 140 -7.02 -12.11 6.81
N LEU A 141 -6.33 -11.06 6.36
CA LEU A 141 -6.19 -9.79 7.09
C LEU A 141 -7.17 -8.71 6.61
N GLN A 142 -7.88 -8.99 5.53
CA GLN A 142 -8.81 -8.06 4.92
C GLN A 142 -10.04 -7.81 5.81
N GLY A 143 -10.42 -6.54 5.96
CA GLY A 143 -11.50 -6.11 6.84
C GLY A 143 -11.13 -6.04 8.32
N SER A 144 -9.89 -6.38 8.68
CA SER A 144 -9.35 -6.19 10.03
C SER A 144 -8.16 -5.22 9.99
N ALA A 145 -6.97 -5.72 9.67
CA ALA A 145 -5.71 -4.96 9.65
C ALA A 145 -5.45 -4.26 8.31
N ILE A 146 -6.09 -4.70 7.23
CA ILE A 146 -6.01 -4.08 5.90
C ILE A 146 -7.42 -3.93 5.30
N PRO A 147 -7.63 -3.05 4.30
CA PRO A 147 -8.92 -2.91 3.62
C PRO A 147 -9.38 -4.22 2.97
N GLN A 148 -10.69 -4.45 2.88
CA GLN A 148 -11.20 -5.47 1.96
C GLN A 148 -10.85 -5.14 0.50
N PHE A 149 -10.48 -6.15 -0.27
CA PHE A 149 -10.15 -6.06 -1.68
C PHE A 149 -11.31 -6.58 -2.53
N PHE A 150 -11.99 -5.67 -3.22
CA PHE A 150 -13.13 -6.01 -4.05
C PHE A 150 -12.73 -6.45 -5.47
N GLY A 151 -11.52 -6.09 -5.90
CA GLY A 151 -10.94 -6.62 -7.13
C GLY A 151 -10.05 -5.63 -7.88
N SER A 152 -9.53 -6.13 -8.99
CA SER A 152 -8.70 -5.40 -9.95
C SER A 152 -9.43 -5.31 -11.30
N TYR A 153 -9.31 -4.15 -11.95
CA TYR A 153 -10.11 -3.82 -13.13
C TYR A 153 -9.33 -2.98 -14.15
N THR A 154 -9.89 -2.93 -15.34
CA THR A 154 -9.48 -2.11 -16.47
C THR A 154 -10.58 -1.11 -16.78
N PHE A 155 -10.25 0.17 -16.80
CA PHE A 155 -11.10 1.23 -17.32
C PHE A 155 -10.65 1.60 -18.73
N LYS A 156 -11.56 1.53 -19.70
CA LYS A 156 -11.33 1.92 -21.09
C LYS A 156 -11.89 3.32 -21.30
N THR A 157 -11.06 4.24 -21.78
CA THR A 157 -11.43 5.64 -21.98
C THR A 157 -10.82 6.16 -23.27
N GLU A 158 -11.22 7.37 -23.66
CA GLU A 158 -10.65 8.09 -24.79
C GLU A 158 -10.22 9.48 -24.33
N ILE A 159 -9.06 9.96 -24.78
CA ILE A 159 -8.59 11.33 -24.55
C ILE A 159 -8.10 11.87 -25.89
N ASP A 160 -8.62 13.03 -26.30
CA ASP A 160 -8.32 13.69 -27.58
C ASP A 160 -8.43 12.74 -28.79
N GLY A 161 -9.46 11.89 -28.82
CA GLY A 161 -9.68 10.95 -29.93
C GLY A 161 -8.84 9.66 -29.87
N HIS A 162 -8.04 9.48 -28.82
CA HIS A 162 -7.13 8.34 -28.70
C HIS A 162 -7.61 7.35 -27.62
N PRO A 163 -7.81 6.07 -27.96
CA PRO A 163 -8.23 5.07 -26.98
C PRO A 163 -7.11 4.80 -25.98
N ARG A 164 -7.48 4.68 -24.71
CA ARG A 164 -6.59 4.41 -23.58
C ARG A 164 -7.19 3.37 -22.65
N GLN A 165 -6.31 2.69 -21.95
CA GLN A 165 -6.65 1.79 -20.87
C GLN A 165 -5.97 2.27 -19.60
N VAL A 166 -6.67 2.19 -18.48
CA VAL A 166 -6.16 2.52 -17.16
C VAL A 166 -6.46 1.36 -16.23
N ARG A 167 -5.47 0.92 -15.45
CA ARG A 167 -5.66 -0.10 -14.42
C ARG A 167 -6.18 0.55 -13.14
N LEU A 168 -7.05 -0.15 -12.42
CA LEU A 168 -7.51 0.28 -11.12
C LEU A 168 -7.79 -0.90 -10.20
N ILE A 169 -7.88 -0.60 -8.91
CA ILE A 169 -8.40 -1.51 -7.89
C ILE A 169 -9.60 -0.88 -7.17
N LEU A 170 -10.47 -1.74 -6.64
CA LEU A 170 -11.53 -1.36 -5.71
C LEU A 170 -11.25 -1.97 -4.35
N ILE A 171 -11.29 -1.14 -3.30
CA ILE A 171 -11.07 -1.56 -1.91
C ILE A 171 -12.08 -0.92 -0.95
N GLU A 172 -12.16 -1.47 0.25
CA GLU A 172 -12.96 -0.95 1.36
C GLU A 172 -12.69 0.54 1.60
N ARG A 173 -13.77 1.31 1.75
CA ARG A 173 -13.68 2.66 2.30
C ARG A 173 -13.69 2.58 3.82
N VAL A 174 -12.49 2.59 4.40
CA VAL A 174 -12.29 2.72 5.85
C VAL A 174 -12.70 4.12 6.28
N ASN A 175 -13.55 4.25 7.30
CA ASN A 175 -14.03 5.54 7.81
C ASN A 175 -13.06 6.11 8.85
N GLY A 176 -11.77 6.08 8.53
CA GLY A 176 -10.68 6.56 9.37
C GLY A 176 -9.95 7.77 8.77
N LEU A 177 -9.12 8.41 9.58
CA LEU A 177 -8.19 9.44 9.14
C LEU A 177 -6.77 8.87 9.11
N PRO A 178 -5.93 9.25 8.13
CA PRO A 178 -4.53 8.88 8.17
C PRO A 178 -3.87 9.45 9.41
N MET A 179 -3.03 8.66 10.05
CA MET A 179 -2.29 8.99 11.27
C MET A 179 -1.47 10.28 11.10
N SER A 180 -0.96 10.55 9.91
CA SER A 180 -0.27 11.82 9.57
C SER A 180 -1.13 13.09 9.62
N ARG A 181 -2.46 12.96 9.67
CA ARG A 181 -3.41 14.10 9.82
C ARG A 181 -3.96 14.24 11.23
N LEU A 182 -3.55 13.38 12.13
CA LEU A 182 -3.98 13.40 13.52
C LEU A 182 -2.93 14.07 14.38
N GLU A 183 -3.36 14.70 15.46
CA GLU A 183 -2.46 15.31 16.43
C GLU A 183 -2.23 14.30 17.57
N PRO A 184 -1.02 13.72 17.70
CA PRO A 184 -0.76 12.65 18.68
C PRO A 184 -1.04 13.07 20.12
N LYS A 185 -0.84 14.36 20.44
CA LYS A 185 -1.09 14.94 21.77
C LYS A 185 -2.56 14.91 22.21
N ARG A 186 -3.49 14.64 21.30
CA ARG A 186 -4.91 14.47 21.62
C ARG A 186 -5.26 13.08 22.14
N PHE A 187 -4.31 12.15 22.08
CA PHE A 187 -4.44 10.78 22.54
C PHE A 187 -3.67 10.61 23.84
N SER A 188 -4.21 9.81 24.76
CA SER A 188 -3.46 9.38 25.94
C SER A 188 -2.25 8.54 25.53
N THR A 189 -1.28 8.40 26.43
CA THR A 189 -0.13 7.54 26.18
C THR A 189 -0.57 6.08 25.99
N GLU A 190 -1.57 5.62 26.73
CA GLU A 190 -2.14 4.27 26.61
C GLU A 190 -2.82 4.06 25.25
N GLU A 191 -3.58 5.04 24.76
CA GLU A 191 -4.20 4.96 23.43
C GLU A 191 -3.14 4.90 22.32
N ARG A 192 -2.08 5.70 22.43
CA ARG A 192 -0.97 5.66 21.46
C ARG A 192 -0.20 4.34 21.53
N GLN A 193 0.01 3.79 22.72
CA GLN A 193 0.60 2.46 22.89
C GLN A 193 -0.26 1.37 22.25
N ASP A 194 -1.58 1.41 22.41
CA ASP A 194 -2.50 0.47 21.76
C ASP A 194 -2.46 0.59 20.22
N ILE A 195 -2.47 1.82 19.69
CA ILE A 195 -2.29 2.07 18.25
C ILE A 195 -0.98 1.48 17.76
N MET A 196 0.14 1.77 18.43
CA MET A 196 1.45 1.24 18.04
C MET A 196 1.50 -0.29 18.12
N LYS A 197 0.86 -0.90 19.12
CA LYS A 197 0.74 -2.35 19.23
C LYS A 197 0.01 -2.95 18.03
N GLN A 198 -1.13 -2.38 17.64
CA GLN A 198 -1.87 -2.83 16.46
C GLN A 198 -1.05 -2.68 15.16
N ILE A 199 -0.24 -1.61 15.02
CA ILE A 199 0.66 -1.44 13.86
C ILE A 199 1.72 -2.55 13.83
N VAL A 200 2.38 -2.83 14.96
CA VAL A 200 3.40 -3.88 15.08
C VAL A 200 2.82 -5.26 14.75
N GLU A 201 1.64 -5.57 15.30
CA GLU A 201 0.94 -6.84 15.06
C GLU A 201 0.51 -6.97 13.59
N ALA A 202 -0.05 -5.92 13.01
CA ALA A 202 -0.47 -5.92 11.61
C ALA A 202 0.74 -6.09 10.67
N GLU A 203 1.82 -5.32 10.85
CA GLU A 203 3.04 -5.45 10.02
C GLU A 203 3.68 -6.82 10.18
N SER A 204 3.73 -7.37 11.40
CA SER A 204 4.26 -8.71 11.65
C SER A 204 3.42 -9.78 10.95
N ALA A 205 2.09 -9.61 10.89
CA ALA A 205 1.20 -10.51 10.17
C ALA A 205 1.37 -10.42 8.64
N LEU A 206 1.59 -9.21 8.10
CA LEU A 206 1.97 -9.00 6.70
C LEU A 206 3.26 -9.77 6.38
N TYR A 207 4.28 -9.58 7.22
CA TYR A 207 5.59 -10.19 7.02
C TYR A 207 5.55 -11.72 7.15
N ALA A 208 4.77 -12.26 8.09
CA ALA A 208 4.56 -13.70 8.24
C ALA A 208 3.99 -14.35 6.97
N LYS A 209 3.25 -13.58 6.16
CA LYS A 209 2.73 -13.98 4.84
C LYS A 209 3.64 -13.57 3.69
N ASP A 210 4.90 -13.24 3.94
CA ASP A 210 5.90 -12.84 2.94
C ASP A 210 5.49 -11.62 2.13
N VAL A 211 4.89 -10.64 2.81
CA VAL A 211 4.63 -9.32 2.22
C VAL A 211 5.37 -8.29 3.04
N PHE A 212 6.32 -7.62 2.41
CA PHE A 212 7.02 -6.49 3.02
C PHE A 212 6.45 -5.18 2.48
N HIS A 213 5.95 -4.30 3.35
CA HIS A 213 5.23 -3.09 2.91
C HIS A 213 6.12 -2.06 2.16
N GLU A 214 7.41 -1.98 2.51
CA GLU A 214 8.43 -0.99 2.10
C GLU A 214 8.12 0.50 2.33
N ASP A 215 6.87 0.90 2.48
CA ASP A 215 6.46 2.30 2.71
C ASP A 215 5.59 2.48 3.96
N LEU A 216 5.91 1.75 5.03
CA LEU A 216 5.13 1.81 6.27
C LEU A 216 5.44 3.10 7.04
N CYS A 217 4.49 4.02 7.05
CA CYS A 217 4.62 5.33 7.69
C CYS A 217 3.25 5.93 8.03
N PRO A 218 3.15 6.99 8.86
CA PRO A 218 1.88 7.53 9.34
C PRO A 218 0.87 7.94 8.26
N ARG A 219 1.28 8.25 7.03
CA ARG A 219 0.33 8.55 5.94
C ARG A 219 -0.41 7.31 5.42
N ASN A 220 0.16 6.13 5.64
CA ASN A 220 -0.34 4.83 5.16
C ASN A 220 -0.99 4.01 6.28
N ILE A 221 -1.24 4.65 7.44
CA ILE A 221 -1.98 4.06 8.57
C ILE A 221 -3.27 4.86 8.74
N LEU A 222 -4.43 4.23 8.57
CA LEU A 222 -5.72 4.81 8.91
C LEU A 222 -6.12 4.43 10.33
N ILE A 223 -6.57 5.42 11.09
CA ILE A 223 -7.15 5.26 12.43
C ILE A 223 -8.66 5.44 12.30
N GLU A 224 -9.41 4.35 12.47
CA GLU A 224 -10.88 4.32 12.46
C GLU A 224 -11.39 4.21 13.90
N TRP A 225 -12.30 5.11 14.28
CA TRP A 225 -13.00 5.04 15.57
C TRP A 225 -14.30 4.28 15.38
N SER A 226 -14.39 3.10 15.98
CA SER A 226 -15.68 2.45 16.14
C SER A 226 -16.39 3.01 17.39
N GLY A 227 -17.70 3.25 17.32
CA GLY A 227 -18.49 3.96 18.34
C GLY A 227 -18.54 3.35 19.75
N LEU A 228 -17.72 2.34 20.04
CA LEU A 228 -17.51 1.73 21.35
C LEU A 228 -16.09 2.04 21.91
N GLU A 229 -15.50 3.18 21.53
CA GLU A 229 -14.13 3.61 21.90
C GLU A 229 -13.01 2.67 21.41
N ARG A 230 -13.32 1.69 20.54
CA ARG A 230 -12.28 0.84 19.96
C ARG A 230 -11.72 1.50 18.72
N VAL A 231 -10.42 1.74 18.76
CA VAL A 231 -9.62 2.16 17.62
C VAL A 231 -9.28 0.94 16.78
N ARG A 232 -9.55 1.01 15.47
CA ARG A 232 -9.07 0.05 14.48
C ARG A 232 -7.96 0.72 13.66
N VAL A 233 -6.78 0.13 13.70
CA VAL A 233 -5.65 0.51 12.85
C VAL A 233 -5.72 -0.27 11.55
N VAL A 234 -5.65 0.43 10.41
CA VAL A 234 -5.68 -0.19 9.07
C VAL A 234 -4.49 0.27 8.24
N ILE A 235 -3.66 -0.67 7.78
CA ILE A 235 -2.55 -0.41 6.86
C ILE A 235 -3.09 -0.34 5.44
N ILE A 236 -2.72 0.71 4.70
CA ILE A 236 -3.13 0.97 3.32
C ILE A 236 -1.94 1.23 2.41
N ASP A 237 -2.20 1.24 1.09
CA ASP A 237 -1.22 1.58 0.04
C ASP A 237 -0.07 0.58 -0.10
N PHE A 238 -0.39 -0.57 -0.71
CA PHE A 238 0.58 -1.64 -0.98
C PHE A 238 1.30 -1.48 -2.33
N GLY A 239 1.23 -0.30 -2.96
CA GLY A 239 1.88 -0.08 -4.26
C GLY A 239 3.40 -0.24 -4.22
N LYS A 240 4.01 -0.02 -3.05
CA LYS A 240 5.45 -0.25 -2.83
C LYS A 240 5.79 -1.58 -2.20
N SER A 241 4.79 -2.39 -1.89
CA SER A 241 5.05 -3.65 -1.22
C SER A 241 5.81 -4.62 -2.11
N VAL A 242 6.60 -5.48 -1.49
CA VAL A 242 7.34 -6.56 -2.12
C VAL A 242 6.73 -7.88 -1.70
N ILE A 243 6.53 -8.79 -2.66
CA ILE A 243 6.12 -10.17 -2.40
C ILE A 243 7.40 -10.98 -2.18
N GLY A 244 7.68 -11.26 -0.91
CA GLY A 244 8.94 -11.77 -0.40
C GLY A 244 9.48 -10.92 0.74
N ARG A 245 10.65 -11.30 1.23
CA ARG A 245 11.28 -10.70 2.42
C ARG A 245 12.70 -10.17 2.15
N SER A 246 13.35 -10.67 1.11
CA SER A 246 14.69 -10.23 0.71
C SER A 246 14.68 -9.02 -0.22
N ARG A 247 15.87 -8.51 -0.55
CA ARG A 247 16.01 -7.42 -1.54
C ARG A 247 15.74 -7.90 -2.96
N ASN A 248 15.93 -9.19 -3.22
CA ASN A 248 15.61 -9.83 -4.49
C ASN A 248 14.84 -11.15 -4.24
N PRO A 249 13.52 -11.08 -4.02
CA PRO A 249 12.71 -12.28 -3.77
C PRO A 249 12.70 -13.30 -4.91
N SER A 250 13.07 -12.90 -6.13
CA SER A 250 13.21 -13.81 -7.27
C SER A 250 14.45 -14.70 -7.15
N ASN A 251 15.43 -14.33 -6.31
CA ASN A 251 16.56 -15.18 -5.97
C ASN A 251 16.20 -16.09 -4.78
N SER A 252 15.92 -17.36 -5.08
CA SER A 252 15.51 -18.34 -4.07
C SER A 252 16.54 -18.57 -2.96
N GLU A 253 17.84 -18.48 -3.27
CA GLU A 253 18.89 -18.67 -2.27
C GLU A 253 18.91 -17.49 -1.29
N GLU A 254 18.82 -16.26 -1.81
CA GLU A 254 18.72 -15.06 -0.97
C GLU A 254 17.44 -15.08 -0.14
N GLU A 255 16.28 -15.33 -0.74
CA GLU A 255 14.99 -15.35 -0.07
C GLU A 255 14.93 -16.39 1.05
N SER A 256 15.57 -17.56 0.87
CA SER A 256 15.59 -18.61 1.88
C SER A 256 16.22 -18.19 3.21
N GLN A 257 17.13 -17.20 3.18
CA GLN A 257 17.79 -16.67 4.38
C GLN A 257 16.85 -15.82 5.25
N TRP A 258 15.70 -15.39 4.72
CA TRP A 258 14.73 -14.54 5.41
C TRP A 258 13.55 -15.31 6.02
N PHE A 259 13.67 -16.64 6.10
CA PHE A 259 12.70 -17.54 6.73
C PHE A 259 11.26 -17.40 6.18
N PRO A 260 11.04 -17.52 4.86
CA PRO A 260 9.73 -17.32 4.25
C PRO A 260 8.66 -18.23 4.87
N GLY A 261 7.45 -17.69 5.07
CA GLY A 261 6.32 -18.35 5.72
C GLY A 261 6.43 -18.54 7.24
N VAL A 262 7.56 -18.16 7.86
CA VAL A 262 7.77 -18.30 9.31
C VAL A 262 7.51 -16.95 9.99
N PRO A 263 6.67 -16.88 11.04
CA PRO A 263 6.54 -15.68 11.86
C PRO A 263 7.87 -15.32 12.52
N ILE A 264 8.26 -14.04 12.46
CA ILE A 264 9.44 -13.52 13.16
C ILE A 264 8.96 -12.67 14.32
N SER A 265 9.56 -12.86 15.50
CA SER A 265 9.21 -12.10 16.69
C SER A 265 9.36 -10.59 16.46
N PRO A 266 8.38 -9.78 16.90
CA PRO A 266 8.51 -8.32 16.94
C PRO A 266 9.75 -7.83 17.70
N LEU A 267 10.23 -8.58 18.71
CA LEU A 267 11.43 -8.23 19.47
C LEU A 267 12.67 -8.08 18.60
N LEU A 268 12.75 -8.84 17.50
CA LEU A 268 13.84 -8.74 16.53
C LEU A 268 13.57 -7.63 15.52
N ARG A 269 12.39 -7.68 14.88
CA ARG A 269 12.07 -6.86 13.71
C ARG A 269 11.76 -5.40 14.02
N TRP A 270 11.13 -5.15 15.16
CA TRP A 270 10.76 -3.82 15.64
C TRP A 270 11.73 -3.27 16.69
N ASN A 271 12.89 -3.93 16.85
CA ASN A 271 13.97 -3.44 17.69
C ASN A 271 14.38 -2.02 17.26
N ILE A 272 14.65 -1.15 18.24
CA ILE A 272 15.00 0.25 17.99
C ILE A 272 16.20 0.41 17.04
N TYR A 273 17.13 -0.55 17.04
CA TYR A 273 18.31 -0.55 16.18
C TYR A 273 17.97 -0.51 14.68
N TYR A 274 16.86 -1.15 14.26
CA TYR A 274 16.45 -1.19 12.85
C TYR A 274 15.64 0.04 12.42
N GLY A 275 15.32 0.94 13.34
CA GLY A 275 14.73 2.24 13.03
C GLY A 275 13.27 2.23 12.53
N TYR A 276 12.57 1.09 12.56
CA TYR A 276 11.12 1.04 12.30
C TYR A 276 10.31 2.05 13.12
N PRO A 277 10.58 2.23 14.43
CA PRO A 277 9.83 3.19 15.26
C PRO A 277 10.07 4.65 14.86
N ASN A 278 11.18 4.97 14.17
CA ASN A 278 11.56 6.34 13.83
C ASN A 278 10.52 7.01 12.91
N SER A 279 9.89 6.25 12.02
CA SER A 279 8.78 6.74 11.19
C SER A 279 7.56 7.19 12.00
N PHE A 280 7.49 6.82 13.28
CA PHE A 280 6.39 7.05 14.20
C PHE A 280 6.81 7.86 15.44
N GLU A 281 7.98 8.53 15.39
CA GLU A 281 8.55 9.24 16.55
C GLU A 281 7.58 10.22 17.22
N ASP A 282 6.76 10.94 16.43
CA ASP A 282 5.76 11.87 16.94
C ASP A 282 4.67 11.22 17.81
N TRP A 283 4.52 9.91 17.72
CA TRP A 283 3.53 9.13 18.45
C TRP A 283 4.09 8.42 19.68
N ILE A 284 5.42 8.42 19.85
CA ILE A 284 6.12 7.65 20.88
C ILE A 284 6.86 8.62 21.81
N ASP A 285 6.39 8.76 23.04
CA ASP A 285 7.02 9.56 24.11
C ASP A 285 7.41 8.71 25.33
N TRP A 286 7.46 7.39 25.16
CA TRP A 286 7.90 6.41 26.15
C TRP A 286 9.17 5.69 25.68
N SER A 287 9.79 4.92 26.58
CA SER A 287 10.91 4.05 26.22
C SER A 287 10.44 2.92 25.29
N TRP A 288 10.66 3.10 23.97
CA TRP A 288 10.19 2.14 22.97
C TRP A 288 10.70 0.73 23.24
N GLN A 289 12.00 0.58 23.52
CA GLN A 289 12.62 -0.74 23.66
C GLN A 289 12.10 -1.47 24.91
N GLU A 290 11.99 -0.79 26.05
CA GLU A 290 11.41 -1.39 27.26
C GLU A 290 9.94 -1.78 27.06
N TRP A 291 9.17 -0.94 26.37
CA TRP A 291 7.78 -1.23 26.06
C TRP A 291 7.66 -2.43 25.10
N LEU A 292 8.49 -2.50 24.06
CA LEU A 292 8.50 -3.61 23.09
C LEU A 292 8.83 -4.93 23.78
N GLU A 293 9.87 -4.95 24.62
CA GLU A 293 10.29 -6.12 25.40
C GLU A 293 9.21 -6.56 26.38
N PHE A 294 8.54 -5.62 27.04
CA PHE A 294 7.42 -5.93 27.92
C PHE A 294 6.22 -6.51 27.16
N GLN A 295 5.85 -5.91 26.02
CA GLN A 295 4.65 -6.31 25.26
C GLN A 295 4.77 -7.65 24.55
N TYR A 296 5.98 -8.02 24.11
CA TYR A 296 6.20 -9.20 23.28
C TYR A 296 7.14 -10.23 23.92
N LYS A 297 7.34 -10.16 25.24
CA LYS A 297 8.20 -11.06 26.01
C LYS A 297 7.89 -12.53 25.75
N GLU A 298 6.61 -12.87 25.62
CA GLU A 298 6.12 -14.22 25.34
C GLU A 298 6.60 -14.77 24.00
N THR A 299 6.97 -13.91 23.05
CA THR A 299 7.50 -14.34 21.75
C THR A 299 8.99 -14.70 21.82
N GLU A 300 9.69 -14.35 22.90
CA GLU A 300 11.13 -14.55 23.04
C GLU A 300 11.54 -16.02 22.95
N SER A 301 10.77 -16.91 23.58
CA SER A 301 11.06 -18.35 23.58
C SER A 301 10.88 -19.03 22.22
N ALA A 302 10.20 -18.37 21.28
CA ALA A 302 10.01 -18.87 19.92
C ALA A 302 11.14 -18.43 18.97
N ILE A 303 12.05 -17.56 19.42
CA ILE A 303 13.15 -17.05 18.60
C ILE A 303 14.25 -18.12 18.49
N THR A 304 14.62 -18.49 17.26
CA THR A 304 15.73 -19.42 17.01
C THR A 304 17.09 -18.71 16.94
N ASP A 305 18.18 -19.47 17.11
CA ASP A 305 19.54 -18.93 17.01
C ASP A 305 19.83 -18.37 15.61
N GLU A 306 19.32 -19.00 14.55
CA GLU A 306 19.46 -18.52 13.17
C GLU A 306 18.72 -17.19 12.98
N GLN A 307 17.55 -17.03 13.59
CA GLN A 307 16.83 -15.75 13.56
C GLN A 307 17.59 -14.65 14.30
N ARG A 308 18.23 -14.96 15.45
CA ARG A 308 19.09 -14.00 16.16
C ARG A 308 20.32 -13.61 15.34
N GLN A 309 20.86 -14.52 14.55
CA GLN A 309 21.98 -14.20 13.65
C GLN A 309 21.57 -13.31 12.48
N MET A 310 20.36 -13.50 11.94
CA MET A 310 19.81 -12.67 10.86
C MET A 310 19.44 -11.26 11.35
N TRP A 311 18.86 -11.17 12.55
CA TRP A 311 18.57 -9.91 13.24
C TRP A 311 19.42 -9.78 14.50
N PRO A 312 20.73 -9.49 14.35
CA PRO A 312 21.60 -9.33 15.50
C PRO A 312 21.20 -8.09 16.29
N VAL A 313 20.59 -8.32 17.45
CA VAL A 313 20.41 -7.33 18.50
C VAL A 313 21.61 -7.47 19.41
N TYR A 314 22.53 -6.50 19.38
CA TYR A 314 23.77 -6.63 20.13
C TYR A 314 23.55 -6.43 21.64
N ASP A 315 24.00 -7.40 22.45
CA ASP A 315 23.87 -7.44 23.91
C ASP A 315 24.59 -6.30 24.67
N TRP A 316 25.50 -5.53 24.05
CA TRP A 316 26.22 -4.44 24.74
C TRP A 316 25.31 -3.27 25.18
N MET A 317 24.02 -3.30 24.81
CA MET A 317 23.01 -2.35 25.29
C MET A 317 22.26 -2.81 26.55
N LEU A 318 22.41 -4.08 26.99
CA LEU A 318 21.92 -4.55 28.30
C LEU A 318 22.89 -4.22 29.45
N GLU A 319 24.12 -3.78 29.13
CA GLU A 319 25.18 -3.51 30.12
C GLU A 319 25.27 -2.05 30.58
N ILE A 320 24.46 -1.13 30.06
CA ILE A 320 24.42 0.24 30.58
C ILE A 320 23.53 0.28 31.83
N GLY A 321 24.09 -0.21 32.94
CA GLY A 321 23.53 0.03 34.27
C GLY A 321 23.35 1.54 34.53
N PRO A 322 22.48 1.91 35.48
CA PRO A 322 22.14 3.32 35.71
C PRO A 322 23.41 4.13 36.01
N PRO A 323 23.53 5.36 35.46
CA PRO A 323 24.64 6.23 35.79
C PRO A 323 24.65 6.49 37.30
N SER A 324 25.85 6.41 37.87
CA SER A 324 26.15 6.58 39.30
C SER A 324 25.72 7.93 39.85
#